data_AF-A0A7C5CZL0-F1
#
_entry.id   AF-A0A7C5CZL0-F1
#
_cell.length_a   1.000
_cell.length_b   1.000
_cell.length_c   1.000
_cell.angle_alpha   90.00
_cell.angle_beta   90.00
_cell.angle_gamma   90.00
#
_symmetry.space_group_name_H-M   'P 1'
#
loop_
_entity.id
_entity.type
_entity.pdbx_description
1 polymer ?
#
loop_
_entity_poly.entity_id
_entity_poly.type
_entity_poly.pdbx_seq_one_letter_code
_entity_poly.pdbx_strand_id
1 'polypeptide(L)' 'GSKIAKAAAEGVDTFLTGEGPHWTFVLAEDLGINVIYAGHYATETFGVKALAQLLSKKFNLPWVFIDHPSGL' A
#
# COMPACT_ATOMS: atom_id res chain seq x y z
N GLY A 1 -6.57 5.40 1.87
CA GLY A 1 -7.13 6.77 1.86
C GLY A 1 -7.44 7.38 3.22
N SER A 2 -8.24 6.75 4.09
CA SER A 2 -8.83 7.40 5.28
C SER A 2 -7.86 7.92 6.37
N LYS A 3 -6.56 7.67 6.23
CA LYS A 3 -5.52 8.08 7.19
C LYS A 3 -4.75 9.35 6.79
N ILE A 4 -5.11 10.02 5.69
CA ILE A 4 -4.42 11.24 5.23
C ILE A 4 -4.39 12.33 6.30
N ALA A 5 -5.52 12.60 6.96
CA ALA A 5 -5.59 13.58 8.05
C ALA A 5 -4.63 13.27 9.20
N LYS A 6 -4.51 11.99 9.54
CA LYS A 6 -3.56 11.53 10.57
C LYS A 6 -2.11 11.72 10.10
N ALA A 7 -1.79 11.34 8.88
CA ALA A 7 -0.45 11.49 8.32
C ALA A 7 -0.01 12.97 8.29
N ALA A 8 -0.90 13.87 7.86
CA ALA A 8 -0.65 15.31 7.89
C ALA A 8 -0.42 15.83 9.32
N ALA A 9 -1.24 15.40 10.28
CA ALA A 9 -1.08 15.78 11.69
C ALA A 9 0.23 15.25 12.31
N GLU A 10 0.77 14.14 11.80
CA GLU A 10 2.06 13.56 12.20
C GLU A 10 3.25 14.22 11.48
N GLY A 11 3.01 15.21 10.61
CA GLY A 11 4.06 15.92 9.87
C GLY A 11 4.66 15.12 8.71
N VAL A 12 3.91 14.16 8.17
CA VAL A 12 4.34 13.37 7.01
C VAL A 12 4.23 14.18 5.72
N ASP A 13 5.27 14.18 4.89
CA ASP A 13 5.28 14.92 3.61
C ASP A 13 4.51 14.22 2.48
N THR A 14 4.43 12.89 2.53
CA THR A 14 3.82 12.06 1.48
C THR A 14 3.20 10.79 2.04
N PHE A 15 1.94 10.54 1.66
CA PHE A 15 1.19 9.35 2.03
C PHE A 15 1.01 8.40 0.82
N LEU A 16 1.67 7.24 0.86
CA LEU A 16 1.51 6.17 -0.14
C LEU A 16 0.45 5.17 0.32
N THR A 17 -0.50 4.85 -0.56
CA THR A 17 -1.58 3.88 -0.30
C THR A 17 -1.95 3.15 -1.58
N GLY A 18 -2.65 2.01 -1.47
CA GLY A 18 -3.21 1.34 -2.64
C GLY A 18 -4.30 2.20 -3.29
N GLU A 19 -5.38 2.41 -2.55
CA GLU A 19 -6.55 3.14 -3.02
C GLU A 19 -7.06 4.16 -1.99
N GLY A 20 -7.95 5.04 -2.45
CA GLY A 20 -8.68 5.98 -1.60
C GLY A 20 -9.95 6.49 -2.30
N PRO A 21 -11.01 6.81 -1.54
CA PRO A 21 -12.16 7.53 -2.07
C PRO A 21 -11.76 8.85 -2.73
N HIS A 22 -12.53 9.35 -3.71
CA HIS A 22 -12.20 10.60 -4.40
C HIS A 22 -11.96 11.79 -3.45
N TRP A 23 -12.74 11.92 -2.37
CA TRP A 23 -12.60 13.00 -1.39
C TRP A 23 -11.23 13.03 -0.69
N THR A 24 -10.51 11.90 -0.65
CA THR A 24 -9.18 11.86 -0.02
C THR A 24 -8.12 12.62 -0.83
N PHE A 25 -8.36 12.87 -2.12
CA PHE A 25 -7.50 13.74 -2.93
C PHE A 25 -7.63 15.20 -2.50
N VAL A 26 -8.85 15.73 -2.48
CA VAL A 26 -9.12 17.14 -2.08
C VAL A 26 -8.64 17.39 -0.64
N LEU A 27 -8.89 16.43 0.26
CA LEU A 27 -8.38 16.54 1.63
C LEU A 27 -6.85 16.59 1.70
N ALA A 28 -6.14 15.88 0.83
CA ALA A 28 -4.69 15.92 0.80
C ALA A 28 -4.17 17.28 0.34
N GLU A 29 -4.82 17.88 -0.66
CA GLU A 29 -4.53 19.25 -1.12
C GLU A 29 -4.78 20.28 -0.01
N ASP A 30 -5.93 20.20 0.67
CA ASP A 30 -6.29 21.12 1.77
C ASP A 30 -5.30 21.04 2.94
N LEU A 31 -4.75 19.86 3.20
CA LEU A 31 -3.79 19.61 4.28
C LEU A 31 -2.33 19.81 3.85
N GLY A 32 -2.06 20.10 2.58
CA GLY A 32 -0.70 20.31 2.07
C GLY A 32 0.18 19.05 2.10
N ILE A 33 -0.41 17.85 2.04
CA ILE A 33 0.30 16.57 2.02
C ILE A 33 0.20 15.92 0.64
N ASN A 34 1.29 15.34 0.14
CA ASN A 34 1.24 14.59 -1.11
C ASN A 34 0.58 13.23 -0.88
N VAL A 35 -0.24 12.76 -1.82
CA VAL A 35 -0.82 11.41 -1.78
C VAL A 35 -0.52 10.65 -3.06
N ILE A 36 -0.11 9.39 -2.94
CA ILE A 36 0.15 8.49 -4.07
C ILE A 36 -0.76 7.27 -3.93
N TYR A 37 -1.62 7.06 -4.94
CA TYR A 37 -2.43 5.85 -5.10
C TYR A 37 -1.71 4.90 -6.05
N ALA A 38 -1.11 3.84 -5.49
CA ALA A 38 -0.29 2.90 -6.23
C ALA A 38 -1.00 1.58 -6.57
N GLY A 39 -2.33 1.51 -6.38
CA GLY A 39 -3.15 0.33 -6.65
C GLY A 39 -3.18 -0.65 -5.47
N HIS A 40 -4.35 -1.15 -5.12
CA HIS A 40 -4.52 -2.03 -3.95
C HIS A 40 -3.75 -3.33 -4.14
N TYR A 41 -3.96 -4.01 -5.28
CA TYR A 41 -3.27 -5.25 -5.58
C TYR A 41 -1.75 -5.05 -5.56
N ALA A 42 -1.27 -4.05 -6.30
CA ALA A 42 0.15 -3.79 -6.44
C ALA A 42 0.81 -3.55 -5.07
N THR A 43 0.19 -2.74 -4.20
CA THR A 43 0.74 -2.41 -2.87
C THR A 43 0.69 -3.56 -1.87
N GLU A 44 -0.14 -4.59 -2.08
CA GLU A 44 -0.29 -5.71 -1.15
C GLU A 44 0.44 -7.00 -1.57
N THR A 45 0.98 -7.09 -2.79
CA THR A 45 1.72 -8.30 -3.20
C THR A 45 3.06 -8.48 -2.50
N PHE A 46 3.71 -7.40 -2.06
CA PHE A 46 5.07 -7.45 -1.51
C PHE A 46 5.13 -8.21 -0.18
N GLY A 47 4.13 -8.03 0.68
CA GLY A 47 4.07 -8.65 2.01
C GLY A 47 3.97 -10.17 1.94
N VAL A 48 3.06 -10.70 1.13
CA VAL A 48 2.88 -12.15 0.98
C VAL A 48 4.09 -12.83 0.35
N LYS A 49 4.75 -12.18 -0.62
CA LYS A 49 5.99 -12.67 -1.23
C LYS A 49 7.14 -12.73 -0.21
N ALA A 50 7.30 -11.67 0.59
CA ALA A 50 8.32 -11.63 1.65
C ALA A 50 8.08 -12.70 2.73
N LEU A 51 6.81 -12.90 3.14
CA LEU A 51 6.44 -13.94 4.08
C LEU A 51 6.74 -15.34 3.53
N ALA A 52 6.34 -15.62 2.29
CA ALA A 52 6.61 -16.91 1.65
C ALA A 52 8.11 -17.19 1.56
N GLN A 53 8.91 -16.19 1.21
CA GLN A 53 10.37 -16.31 1.18
C GLN A 53 10.97 -16.59 2.56
N LEU A 54 10.47 -15.94 3.61
CA LEU A 54 10.90 -16.16 5.00
C LEU A 54 10.59 -17.60 5.45
N LEU A 55 9.37 -18.07 5.19
CA LEU A 55 8.94 -19.43 5.55
C LEU A 55 9.70 -20.49 4.77
N SER A 56 9.94 -20.25 3.49
CA SER A 56 10.74 -21.12 2.63
C SER A 56 12.16 -21.32 3.19
N LYS A 57 12.84 -20.23 3.58
CA LYS A 57 14.16 -20.31 4.20
C LYS A 57 14.15 -21.05 5.55
N LYS A 58 13.13 -20.82 6.38
CA LYS A 58 13.07 -21.38 7.74
C LYS A 58 12.68 -22.86 7.76
N PHE A 59 11.81 -23.27 6.86
CA PHE A 59 11.17 -24.59 6.90
C PHE A 59 11.45 -25.43 5.65
N ASN A 60 12.28 -24.94 4.74
CA ASN A 60 12.62 -25.58 3.46
C ASN A 60 11.39 -25.93 2.61
N LEU A 61 10.39 -25.04 2.61
CA LEU A 61 9.15 -25.20 1.87
C LEU A 61 9.28 -24.58 0.46
N PRO A 62 8.93 -25.29 -0.61
CA PRO A 62 8.80 -24.69 -1.93
C PRO A 62 7.58 -23.76 -1.96
N TRP A 63 7.66 -22.70 -2.74
CA TRP A 63 6.54 -21.78 -2.94
C TRP A 63 6.58 -21.17 -4.33
N VAL A 64 5.42 -20.69 -4.78
CA VAL A 64 5.24 -19.93 -6.01
C VAL A 64 4.28 -18.78 -5.73
N PHE A 65 4.51 -17.62 -6.32
CA PHE A 65 3.54 -16.54 -6.33
C PHE A 65 2.60 -16.72 -7.52
N ILE A 66 1.31 -16.81 -7.26
CA ILE A 66 0.29 -16.81 -8.32
C ILE A 66 -0.14 -15.36 -8.55
N ASP A 67 0.40 -14.75 -9.59
CA ASP A 67 0.08 -13.39 -9.98
C ASP A 67 -1.28 -13.35 -10.70
N HIS A 68 -2.19 -12.52 -10.20
CA HIS A 68 -3.53 -12.34 -10.73
C HIS A 68 -3.97 -10.88 -10.51
N PRO A 69 -3.44 -9.95 -11.31
CA PRO A 69 -3.71 -8.53 -11.14
C PRO A 69 -5.18 -8.20 -11.40
N SER A 70 -5.77 -7.38 -10.53
CA SER A 70 -7.17 -6.92 -10.65
C SER A 70 -7.37 -5.87 -11.74
N GLY A 71 -6.31 -5.16 -12.15
CA GLY A 71 -6.41 -3.98 -13.02
C GLY A 71 -7.02 -2.75 -12.33
N LEU A 72 -7.17 -2.82 -11.01
CA LEU A 72 -7.60 -1.75 -10.10
C LEU A 72 -6.41 -1.31 -9.24
#